data_AF-A0A521W5H9-F1
#
_entry.id   AF-A0A521W5H9-F1
#
_cell.length_a   1.000
_cell.length_b   1.000
_cell.length_c   1.000
_cell.angle_alpha   90.00
_cell.angle_beta   90.00
_cell.angle_gamma   90.00
#
_symmetry.space_group_name_H-M   'P 1'
#
loop_
_entity.id
_entity.type
_entity.pdbx_description
1 polymer ?
#
loop_
_entity_poly.entity_id
_entity_poly.type
_entity_poly.pdbx_seq_one_letter_code
_entity_poly.pdbx_strand_id
1 'polypeptide(L)' 'FIETQDGEGPQGAKGVGEAPAICIAAAVANAIWNATGTRLYALPFTPEHVYRALHGASKPPTWSGGA' A
#
# COMPACT_ATOMS: atom_id res chain seq x y z
N PHE A 1 1.90 -6.86 -19.66
CA PHE A 1 1.13 -8.05 -19.24
C PHE A 1 2.03 -9.26 -19.30
N ILE A 2 1.80 -10.23 -18.42
CA ILE A 2 2.52 -11.51 -18.37
C ILE A 2 1.45 -12.60 -18.34
N GLU A 3 1.65 -13.66 -19.11
CA GLU A 3 0.76 -14.81 -19.20
C GLU A 3 1.53 -16.08 -18.85
N THR A 4 0.97 -16.90 -17.97
CA THR A 4 1.67 -18.09 -17.44
C THR A 4 0.88 -19.41 -17.60
N GLN A 5 -0.25 -19.40 -18.32
CA GLN A 5 -1.06 -20.58 -18.70
C GLN A 5 -1.42 -21.55 -17.55
N ASP A 6 -1.48 -21.05 -16.32
CA ASP A 6 -1.71 -21.74 -15.06
C ASP A 6 -2.90 -21.14 -14.30
N GLY A 7 -3.83 -20.48 -15.00
CA GLY A 7 -5.08 -20.00 -14.43
C GLY A 7 -6.18 -21.07 -14.43
N GLU A 8 -6.98 -21.10 -13.38
CA GLU A 8 -8.13 -22.02 -13.24
C GLU A 8 -9.31 -21.69 -14.19
N GLY A 9 -9.30 -20.50 -14.81
CA GLY A 9 -10.32 -20.10 -15.78
C GLY A 9 -10.09 -20.69 -17.17
N PRO A 10 -11.11 -20.66 -18.05
CA PRO A 10 -10.96 -21.07 -19.45
C PRO A 10 -9.75 -20.39 -20.09
N GLN A 11 -9.01 -21.15 -20.90
CA GLN A 11 -7.82 -20.65 -21.62
C GLN A 11 -6.71 -20.11 -20.68
N GLY A 12 -6.67 -20.56 -19.42
CA GLY A 12 -5.67 -20.13 -18.44
C GLY A 12 -5.97 -18.75 -17.82
N ALA A 13 -7.21 -18.29 -17.89
CA ALA A 13 -7.61 -16.97 -17.38
C ALA A 13 -7.44 -16.86 -15.86
N LYS A 14 -7.03 -15.66 -15.41
CA LYS A 14 -6.87 -15.28 -14.00
C LYS A 14 -7.55 -13.94 -13.71
N GLY A 15 -8.06 -13.78 -12.50
CA GLY A 15 -8.58 -12.50 -12.03
C GLY A 15 -7.49 -11.43 -11.92
N VAL A 16 -7.78 -10.22 -12.39
CA VAL A 16 -6.84 -9.08 -12.36
C VAL A 16 -7.43 -7.84 -11.69
N GLY A 17 -8.68 -7.86 -11.25
CA GLY A 17 -9.33 -6.66 -10.68
C GLY A 17 -8.68 -6.21 -9.36
N GLU A 18 -8.39 -7.14 -8.46
CA GLU A 18 -7.91 -6.83 -7.11
C GLU A 18 -6.38 -6.72 -7.01
N ALA A 19 -5.66 -7.56 -7.76
CA ALA A 19 -4.19 -7.62 -7.73
C ALA A 19 -3.50 -6.25 -7.86
N PRO A 20 -3.88 -5.35 -8.81
CA PRO A 20 -3.26 -4.03 -8.92
C PRO A 20 -3.69 -3.08 -7.80
N ALA A 21 -4.83 -3.32 -7.12
CA ALA A 21 -5.30 -2.46 -6.03
C ALA A 21 -4.60 -2.81 -4.70
N ILE A 22 -4.40 -4.10 -4.42
CA ILE A 22 -3.84 -4.60 -3.15
C ILE A 22 -2.41 -4.08 -2.90
N CYS A 23 -1.59 -3.97 -3.95
CA CYS A 23 -0.17 -3.65 -3.79
C CYS A 23 0.12 -2.15 -3.61
N ILE A 24 -0.83 -1.25 -3.92
CA ILE A 24 -0.58 0.20 -3.99
C ILE A 24 -0.10 0.76 -2.65
N ALA A 25 -0.80 0.45 -1.55
CA ALA A 25 -0.44 0.96 -0.23
C ALA A 25 1.00 0.55 0.16
N ALA A 26 1.37 -0.70 -0.06
CA ALA A 26 2.72 -1.19 0.24
C ALA A 26 3.78 -0.55 -0.66
N ALA A 27 3.49 -0.40 -1.96
CA ALA A 27 4.38 0.22 -2.92
C ALA A 27 4.66 1.69 -2.56
N VAL A 28 3.62 2.46 -2.22
CA VAL A 28 3.77 3.86 -1.80
C VAL A 28 4.54 3.97 -0.48
N ALA A 29 4.26 3.11 0.51
CA ALA A 29 5.00 3.10 1.78
C ALA A 29 6.50 2.83 1.57
N ASN A 30 6.83 1.89 0.68
CA ASN A 30 8.22 1.58 0.31
C ASN A 30 8.87 2.74 -0.45
N ALA A 31 8.14 3.44 -1.32
CA ALA A 31 8.65 4.61 -2.02
C ALA A 31 8.98 5.77 -1.06
N ILE A 32 8.11 6.04 -0.08
CA ILE A 32 8.38 7.05 0.97
C ILE A 32 9.63 6.67 1.77
N TRP A 33 9.75 5.41 2.20
CA TRP A 33 10.95 4.92 2.88
C TRP A 33 12.20 5.11 2.04
N ASN A 34 12.17 4.71 0.78
CA ASN A 34 13.31 4.85 -0.13
C ASN A 34 13.72 6.31 -0.34
N ALA A 35 12.76 7.23 -0.41
CA ALA A 35 13.03 8.65 -0.63
C ALA A 35 13.51 9.40 0.62
N THR A 36 13.13 8.95 1.82
CA THR A 36 13.24 9.78 3.04
C THR A 36 13.89 9.08 4.23
N GLY A 37 14.06 7.75 4.19
CA GLY A 37 14.44 6.95 5.35
C GLY A 37 13.38 6.89 6.45
N THR A 38 12.18 7.45 6.24
CA THR A 38 11.07 7.44 7.20
C THR A 38 10.09 6.33 6.89
N ARG A 39 9.76 5.50 7.88
CA ARG A 39 8.87 4.35 7.68
C ARG A 39 7.45 4.66 8.14
N LEU A 40 6.48 4.41 7.26
CA LEU A 40 5.06 4.51 7.56
C LEU A 40 4.42 3.12 7.51
N TYR A 41 3.65 2.78 8.53
CA TYR A 41 2.97 1.50 8.66
C TYR A 41 1.44 1.62 8.73
N ALA A 42 0.92 2.84 8.63
CA ALA A 42 -0.50 3.13 8.77
C ALA A 42 -1.00 4.08 7.70
N LEU A 43 -2.09 3.69 7.06
CA LEU A 43 -2.86 4.54 6.15
C LEU A 43 -3.75 5.50 6.94
N PRO A 44 -4.19 6.62 6.33
CA PRO A 44 -3.79 7.12 5.01
C PRO A 44 -2.46 7.89 5.03
N PHE A 45 -1.71 7.87 3.92
CA PHE A 45 -0.47 8.64 3.74
C PHE A 45 -0.77 10.07 3.23
N THR A 46 -1.53 10.85 3.99
CA THR A 46 -1.77 12.26 3.63
C THR A 46 -0.49 13.09 3.79
N PRO A 47 -0.36 14.23 3.09
CA PRO A 47 0.79 15.13 3.25
C PRO A 47 1.08 15.48 4.72
N GLU A 48 0.05 15.68 5.55
CA GLU A 48 0.20 16.02 6.98
C GLU A 48 0.78 14.86 7.77
N HIS A 49 0.37 13.62 7.50
CA HIS A 49 0.93 12.43 8.15
C HIS A 49 2.38 12.20 7.75
N VAL A 50 2.70 12.34 6.46
CA VAL A 50 4.07 12.24 5.96
C VAL A 50 4.95 13.33 6.58
N TYR A 51 4.51 14.59 6.55
CA TYR A 51 5.22 15.72 7.14
C TYR A 51 5.54 15.49 8.62
N ARG A 52 4.54 15.07 9.42
CA ARG A 52 4.75 14.78 10.85
C ARG A 52 5.75 13.65 11.06
N ALA A 53 5.68 12.58 10.26
CA ALA A 53 6.62 11.47 10.39
C ALA A 53 8.06 11.89 10.08
N LEU A 54 8.28 12.72 9.06
CA LEU A 54 9.60 13.28 8.72
C LEU A 54 10.21 14.11 9.85
N HIS A 55 9.38 14.70 10.71
CA HIS A 55 9.80 15.54 11.84
C HIS A 55 9.72 14.81 13.20
N GLY A 56 9.58 13.48 13.22
CA GLY A 56 9.53 12.70 14.45
C GLY A 56 8.26 12.91 15.30
N ALA A 57 7.22 13.48 14.72
CA ALA A 57 5.96 13.82 15.37
C ALA A 57 4.78 12.96 14.89
N SER A 58 5.04 11.72 14.44
CA SER A 58 3.98 10.81 13.97
C SER A 58 3.05 10.44 15.13
N LYS A 59 1.74 10.59 14.91
CA LYS A 59 0.74 10.06 15.84
C LYS A 59 0.58 8.56 15.60
N PRO A 60 0.34 7.76 16.65
CA PRO A 60 -0.03 6.37 16.47
C PRO A 60 -1.30 6.28 15.60
N PRO A 61 -1.43 5.23 14.77
CA PRO A 61 -2.63 5.02 14.00
C PRO A 61 -3.86 5.01 14.91
N THR A 62 -4.87 5.77 14.51
CA THR A 62 -6.19 5.70 15.16
C THR A 62 -7.13 5.08 14.15
N TRP A 63 -7.62 3.88 14.46
CA TRP A 63 -8.69 3.27 13.68
C TRP A 63 -10.01 3.77 14.27
N SER A 64 -10.80 4.52 13.49
CA SER A 64 -12.06 5.10 13.96
C SER A 64 -13.24 4.13 13.88
N GLY A 65 -13.01 2.82 13.82
CA GLY A 65 -14.07 1.82 13.88
C GLY A 65 -14.05 1.07 15.21
N GLY A 66 -15.03 1.34 16.05
CA GLY A 66 -15.50 0.36 17.01
C GLY A 66 -16.85 -0.11 16.52
N ALA A 67 -16.91 -1.33 15.96
CA ALA A 67 -18.08 -2.20 15.82
C ALA A 67 -17.61 -3.53 15.22
#